data_AF-A0A7Y5RK31-F1
#
_entry.id   AF-A0A7Y5RK31-F1
#
_cell.length_a   1.000
_cell.length_b   1.000
_cell.length_c   1.000
_cell.angle_alpha   90.00
_cell.angle_beta   90.00
_cell.angle_gamma   90.00
#
_symmetry.space_group_name_H-M   'P 1'
#
loop_
_entity.id
_entity.type
_entity.pdbx_description
1 polymer ?
#
loop_
_entity_poly.entity_id
_entity_poly.type
_entity_poly.pdbx_seq_one_letter_code
_entity_poly.pdbx_strand_id
1 'polypeptide(L)'
;MQHTPSRRSLLVGGAASVAAFALAPSPGARAASAPAFVRSAPTLALDKRRVHTWAADTWRSLVAMTDPKTGLPADNIPESLAAGDRSGYTSPTNIGGYLWSTVVARELGLITRGEASARLVRTLRTVEGMEHHTPSGMYFNWYDEATAKTLHAWPGSGDKVVPFCSSVDNGWLGAALLVVQQSDAAARPWAQRIFDRMRWDAFYNDNSDPAHRVRPGGLIHGGFYPYENGRPGGTYQGTHIGGDPVWLTTHHYDTTVSETRITSYLGIVTGQIPPKQYFAMWRTFPASCDWSWHEMQPVGENRTYYGIDVYEGAYTYRGMHVVPGWGGSMFEELMPDVFVDEAT
;
A
#
# COMPACT_ATOMS: atom_id res chain seq x y z
N MET A 1 39.69 7.98 29.35
CA MET A 1 38.25 8.15 29.64
C MET A 1 37.58 8.79 28.44
N GLN A 2 37.01 7.99 27.55
CA GLN A 2 36.13 8.44 26.48
C GLN A 2 35.04 7.38 26.31
N HIS A 3 33.80 7.79 26.55
CA HIS A 3 32.60 7.00 26.35
C HIS A 3 32.45 6.65 24.87
N THR A 4 32.35 5.35 24.56
CA THR A 4 32.01 4.86 23.21
C THR A 4 30.58 4.33 23.25
N PRO A 5 29.65 4.79 22.39
CA PRO A 5 28.28 4.28 22.34
C PRO A 5 28.23 2.91 21.65
N SER A 6 27.29 2.07 22.12
CA SER A 6 27.16 0.65 21.75
C SER A 6 26.68 0.44 20.31
N ARG A 7 27.44 -0.40 19.58
CA ARG A 7 27.11 -0.93 18.25
C ARG A 7 26.11 -2.09 18.37
N ARG A 8 24.83 -1.85 18.08
CA ARG A 8 23.91 -2.90 17.58
C ARG A 8 24.05 -2.92 16.07
N SER A 9 25.04 -3.66 15.60
CA SER A 9 25.19 -4.02 14.19
C SER A 9 25.93 -5.35 14.13
N LEU A 10 25.43 -6.23 13.27
CA LEU A 10 26.18 -7.27 12.54
C LEU A 10 26.36 -8.64 13.22
N LEU A 11 25.60 -9.59 12.65
CA LEU A 11 26.06 -10.83 11.99
C LEU A 11 26.48 -12.05 12.83
N VAL A 12 26.36 -13.18 12.12
CA VAL A 12 27.06 -14.47 12.25
C VAL A 12 26.34 -15.46 13.19
N GLY A 13 26.00 -16.70 12.83
CA GLY A 13 26.50 -17.60 11.78
C GLY A 13 27.02 -18.91 12.41
N GLY A 14 26.74 -20.06 11.79
CA GLY A 14 27.35 -21.38 12.07
C GLY A 14 26.55 -22.30 13.02
N ALA A 15 25.90 -23.40 12.60
CA ALA A 15 26.35 -24.66 11.95
C ALA A 15 26.79 -25.76 12.94
N ALA A 16 26.12 -26.94 12.89
CA ALA A 16 26.72 -28.29 12.76
C ALA A 16 25.75 -29.47 13.09
N SER A 17 25.45 -30.25 12.05
CA SER A 17 25.44 -31.74 11.90
C SER A 17 24.72 -32.68 12.89
N VAL A 18 24.23 -33.90 12.58
CA VAL A 18 23.79 -34.72 11.41
C VAL A 18 23.37 -36.06 12.06
N ALA A 19 22.24 -36.66 11.67
CA ALA A 19 22.10 -38.13 11.61
C ALA A 19 20.91 -38.53 10.73
N ALA A 20 21.22 -39.27 9.68
CA ALA A 20 20.27 -39.81 8.72
C ALA A 20 19.63 -41.10 9.26
N PHE A 21 18.33 -41.30 8.99
CA PHE A 21 17.76 -42.64 8.81
C PHE A 21 16.75 -42.63 7.68
N ALA A 22 16.85 -43.67 6.85
CA ALA A 22 16.17 -43.84 5.59
C ALA A 22 14.90 -44.70 5.74
N LEU A 23 13.98 -44.49 4.78
CA LEU A 23 13.01 -45.43 4.19
C LEU A 23 11.81 -45.90 5.04
N ALA A 24 10.61 -45.47 4.65
CA ALA A 24 9.65 -46.27 3.86
C ALA A 24 8.31 -45.52 3.68
N PRO A 25 7.62 -45.63 2.52
CA PRO A 25 6.36 -44.95 2.27
C PRO A 25 5.21 -45.68 2.96
N SER A 26 4.47 -44.98 3.83
CA SER A 26 3.20 -45.48 4.37
C SER A 26 2.03 -44.95 3.53
N PRO A 27 1.20 -45.82 2.91
CA PRO A 27 0.03 -45.40 2.17
C PRO A 27 -1.09 -45.06 3.15
N GLY A 28 -1.45 -43.78 3.28
CA GLY A 28 -2.55 -43.38 4.15
C GLY A 28 -2.59 -41.91 4.55
N ALA A 29 -2.22 -40.97 3.67
CA ALA A 29 -2.53 -39.57 3.92
C ALA A 29 -3.98 -39.30 3.51
N ARG A 30 -4.90 -39.36 4.48
CA ARG A 30 -6.19 -38.66 4.37
C ARG A 30 -5.91 -37.22 3.97
N ALA A 31 -6.67 -36.70 3.00
CA ALA A 31 -6.68 -35.28 2.68
C ALA A 31 -6.69 -34.49 3.99
N ALA A 32 -5.66 -33.68 4.23
CA ALA A 32 -5.61 -32.78 5.35
C ALA A 32 -6.82 -31.84 5.19
N SER A 33 -7.86 -32.09 5.98
CA SER A 33 -8.96 -31.16 6.13
C SER A 33 -8.35 -29.82 6.50
N ALA A 34 -8.70 -28.78 5.73
CA ALA A 34 -8.38 -27.40 6.03
C ALA A 34 -8.58 -27.14 7.54
N PRO A 35 -7.68 -26.40 8.20
CA PRO A 35 -7.83 -26.08 9.61
C PRO A 35 -9.21 -25.48 9.81
N ALA A 36 -9.95 -26.06 10.76
CA ALA A 36 -11.32 -25.72 11.05
C ALA A 36 -11.45 -24.20 11.15
N PHE A 37 -12.29 -23.63 10.28
CA PHE A 37 -12.83 -22.30 10.42
C PHE A 37 -13.12 -22.07 11.90
N VAL A 38 -12.63 -20.93 12.41
CA VAL A 38 -13.04 -20.34 13.68
C VAL A 38 -14.51 -20.69 13.88
N ARG A 39 -14.82 -21.57 14.85
CA ARG A 39 -16.20 -21.75 15.30
C ARG A 39 -16.72 -20.35 15.49
N SER A 40 -17.70 -19.97 14.67
CA SER A 40 -18.34 -18.68 14.72
C SER A 40 -18.60 -18.37 16.19
N ALA A 41 -17.80 -17.47 16.77
CA ALA A 41 -18.27 -16.72 17.91
C ALA A 41 -19.67 -16.24 17.49
N PRO A 42 -20.70 -16.34 18.35
CA PRO A 42 -22.03 -15.87 17.99
C PRO A 42 -21.82 -14.50 17.37
N THR A 43 -22.17 -14.36 16.08
CA THR A 43 -22.04 -13.11 15.38
C THR A 43 -22.72 -12.11 16.30
N LEU A 44 -21.94 -11.24 16.93
CA LEU A 44 -22.48 -10.08 17.59
C LEU A 44 -23.26 -9.43 16.46
N ALA A 45 -24.58 -9.60 16.46
CA ALA A 45 -25.43 -9.07 15.43
C ALA A 45 -25.23 -7.57 15.52
N LEU A 46 -24.38 -7.04 14.65
CA LEU A 46 -24.03 -5.63 14.68
C LEU A 46 -25.33 -4.89 14.44
N ASP A 47 -25.70 -4.02 15.39
CA ASP A 47 -26.87 -3.18 15.26
C ASP A 47 -26.71 -2.35 13.97
N LYS A 48 -27.52 -2.68 12.96
CA LYS A 48 -27.50 -2.03 11.65
C LYS A 48 -27.66 -0.51 11.78
N ARG A 49 -28.47 -0.05 12.74
CA ARG A 49 -28.65 1.37 12.99
C ARG A 49 -27.35 1.99 13.48
N ARG A 50 -26.69 1.36 14.45
CA ARG A 50 -25.42 1.84 14.99
C ARG A 50 -24.32 1.93 13.93
N VAL A 51 -24.17 0.90 13.10
CA VAL A 51 -23.18 0.90 12.02
C VAL A 51 -23.50 1.95 10.96
N HIS A 52 -24.78 2.14 10.62
CA HIS A 52 -25.21 3.20 9.71
C HIS A 52 -24.93 4.60 10.28
N THR A 53 -25.14 4.81 11.59
CA THR A 53 -24.73 6.05 12.27
C THR A 53 -23.23 6.28 12.18
N TRP A 54 -22.39 5.27 12.41
CA TRP A 54 -20.95 5.41 12.24
C TRP A 54 -20.57 5.81 10.82
N ALA A 55 -21.17 5.19 9.80
CA ALA A 55 -20.93 5.56 8.40
C ALA A 55 -21.35 7.01 8.10
N ALA A 56 -22.50 7.45 8.62
CA ALA A 56 -22.98 8.82 8.47
C ALA A 56 -22.06 9.84 9.16
N ASP A 57 -21.55 9.51 10.35
CA ASP A 57 -20.63 10.35 11.12
C ASP A 57 -19.27 10.45 10.43
N THR A 58 -18.72 9.34 9.95
CA THR A 58 -17.49 9.31 9.14
C THR A 58 -17.66 10.08 7.84
N TRP A 59 -18.80 9.95 7.16
CA TRP A 59 -19.05 10.74 5.96
C TRP A 59 -19.09 12.24 6.26
N ARG A 60 -19.71 12.64 7.38
CA ARG A 60 -19.73 14.05 7.81
C ARG A 60 -18.32 14.59 8.07
N SER A 61 -17.42 13.82 8.67
CA SER A 61 -16.03 14.27 8.86
C SER A 61 -15.29 14.41 7.52
N LEU A 62 -15.46 13.47 6.59
CA LEU A 62 -14.89 13.58 5.24
C LEU A 62 -15.40 14.82 4.49
N VAL A 63 -16.70 15.13 4.59
CA VAL A 63 -17.26 16.37 4.03
C VAL A 63 -16.63 17.61 4.66
N ALA A 64 -16.43 17.62 5.98
CA ALA A 64 -15.79 18.72 6.68
C ALA A 64 -14.31 18.90 6.27
N MET A 65 -13.58 17.80 6.08
CA MET A 65 -12.19 17.78 5.61
C MET A 65 -12.04 18.25 4.16
N THR A 66 -13.11 18.16 3.35
CA THR A 66 -13.02 18.43 1.90
C THR A 66 -13.18 19.91 1.56
N ASP A 67 -12.19 20.48 0.88
CA ASP A 67 -12.30 21.82 0.34
C ASP A 67 -13.42 21.89 -0.73
N PRO A 68 -14.39 22.81 -0.60
CA PRO A 68 -15.53 22.84 -1.50
C PRO A 68 -15.18 23.32 -2.91
N LYS A 69 -14.05 24.02 -3.11
CA LYS A 69 -13.63 24.55 -4.42
C LYS A 69 -12.87 23.50 -5.20
N THR A 70 -11.84 22.91 -4.59
CA THR A 70 -10.98 21.90 -5.23
C THR A 70 -11.60 20.50 -5.17
N GLY A 71 -12.42 20.22 -4.16
CA GLY A 71 -12.89 18.87 -3.86
C GLY A 71 -11.82 17.96 -3.26
N LEU A 72 -10.69 18.50 -2.80
CA LEU A 72 -9.62 17.73 -2.18
C LEU A 72 -9.87 17.62 -0.65
N PRO A 73 -9.78 16.41 -0.06
CA PRO A 73 -9.83 16.23 1.39
C PRO A 73 -8.50 16.66 2.03
N ALA A 74 -8.55 17.44 3.10
CA ALA A 74 -7.39 17.62 3.97
C ALA A 74 -6.94 16.29 4.59
N ASP A 75 -5.69 16.19 5.04
CA ASP A 75 -5.15 15.03 5.72
C ASP A 75 -5.78 14.83 7.10
N ASN A 76 -5.99 15.94 7.82
CA ASN A 76 -6.64 15.92 9.12
C ASN A 76 -7.40 17.22 9.39
N ILE A 77 -8.33 17.13 10.34
CA ILE A 77 -9.14 18.22 10.89
C ILE A 77 -9.39 17.90 12.36
N PRO A 78 -9.37 18.88 13.28
CA PRO A 78 -9.69 18.63 14.68
C PRO A 78 -11.20 18.40 14.88
N GLU A 79 -11.57 18.04 16.11
CA GLU A 79 -12.95 17.72 16.51
C GLU A 79 -13.97 18.84 16.23
N SER A 80 -13.52 20.09 16.09
CA SER A 80 -14.37 21.24 15.75
C SER A 80 -15.06 21.06 14.39
N LEU A 81 -14.45 20.30 13.48
CA LEU A 81 -14.83 20.15 12.08
C LEU A 81 -14.96 21.50 11.34
N ALA A 82 -14.37 22.57 11.85
CA ALA A 82 -14.44 23.88 11.24
C ALA A 82 -13.54 23.94 10.00
N ALA A 83 -14.05 24.48 8.90
CA ALA A 83 -13.32 24.53 7.63
C ALA A 83 -11.96 25.25 7.71
N GLY A 84 -11.83 26.22 8.63
CA GLY A 84 -10.57 26.94 8.87
C GLY A 84 -9.51 26.14 9.63
N ASP A 85 -9.87 24.99 10.19
CA ASP A 85 -8.99 24.15 11.02
C ASP A 85 -8.44 22.93 10.24
N ARG A 86 -8.66 22.87 8.92
CA ARG A 86 -8.07 21.84 8.06
C ARG A 86 -6.55 21.95 8.08
N SER A 87 -5.88 20.81 7.89
CA SER A 87 -4.43 20.71 7.98
C SER A 87 -3.65 21.56 6.97
N GLY A 88 -4.27 22.02 5.87
CA GLY A 88 -3.56 22.75 4.81
C GLY A 88 -2.74 21.86 3.88
N TYR A 89 -2.89 20.54 3.99
CA TYR A 89 -2.31 19.58 3.06
C TYR A 89 -3.17 18.33 2.84
N THR A 90 -2.96 17.67 1.70
CA THR A 90 -3.55 16.39 1.27
C THR A 90 -2.50 15.50 0.60
N SER A 91 -2.83 14.22 0.43
CA SER A 91 -2.01 13.22 -0.27
C SER A 91 -2.84 12.46 -1.31
N PRO A 92 -2.19 11.80 -2.29
CA PRO A 92 -2.91 10.91 -3.20
C PRO A 92 -3.67 9.79 -2.49
N THR A 93 -3.17 9.27 -1.36
CA THR A 93 -3.91 8.33 -0.50
C THR A 93 -5.20 8.94 0.04
N ASN A 94 -5.15 10.15 0.60
CA ASN A 94 -6.32 10.84 1.15
C ASN A 94 -7.36 11.12 0.05
N ILE A 95 -6.89 11.55 -1.12
CA ILE A 95 -7.73 11.78 -2.31
C ILE A 95 -8.41 10.47 -2.72
N GLY A 96 -7.67 9.37 -2.84
CA GLY A 96 -8.23 8.04 -3.10
C GLY A 96 -9.29 7.65 -2.08
N GLY A 97 -8.94 7.81 -0.79
CA GLY A 97 -9.79 7.72 0.39
C GLY A 97 -11.17 8.33 0.20
N TYR A 98 -11.18 9.61 -0.16
CA TYR A 98 -12.40 10.36 -0.36
C TYR A 98 -13.20 9.89 -1.59
N LEU A 99 -12.53 9.52 -2.68
CA LEU A 99 -13.19 9.06 -3.90
C LEU A 99 -13.99 7.77 -3.66
N TRP A 100 -13.38 6.72 -3.11
CA TRP A 100 -14.13 5.48 -2.82
C TRP A 100 -15.14 5.69 -1.70
N SER A 101 -14.85 6.52 -0.71
CA SER A 101 -15.80 6.83 0.37
C SER A 101 -17.04 7.57 -0.15
N THR A 102 -16.90 8.41 -1.18
CA THR A 102 -18.02 9.07 -1.86
C THR A 102 -18.92 8.04 -2.56
N VAL A 103 -18.34 7.00 -3.17
CA VAL A 103 -19.10 5.89 -3.74
C VAL A 103 -19.83 5.13 -2.64
N VAL A 104 -19.14 4.78 -1.54
CA VAL A 104 -19.75 4.09 -0.40
C VAL A 104 -20.89 4.90 0.22
N ALA A 105 -20.72 6.21 0.40
CA ALA A 105 -21.77 7.08 0.93
C ALA A 105 -23.03 7.09 0.06
N ARG A 106 -22.87 7.02 -1.26
CA ARG A 106 -23.99 6.85 -2.20
C ARG A 106 -24.66 5.50 -2.03
N GLU A 107 -23.90 4.40 -1.99
CA GLU A 107 -24.44 3.04 -1.86
C GLU A 107 -25.17 2.82 -0.53
N LEU A 108 -24.73 3.51 0.54
CA LEU A 108 -25.40 3.50 1.85
C LEU A 108 -26.59 4.45 1.96
N GLY A 109 -26.91 5.19 0.89
CA GLY A 109 -28.01 6.16 0.84
C GLY A 109 -27.78 7.42 1.68
N LEU A 110 -26.53 7.73 2.05
CA LEU A 110 -26.18 8.95 2.79
C LEU A 110 -26.19 10.20 1.90
N ILE A 111 -25.91 10.03 0.62
CA ILE A 111 -25.97 11.07 -0.40
C ILE A 111 -26.68 10.57 -1.66
N THR A 112 -27.21 11.50 -2.45
CA THR A 112 -27.85 11.15 -3.72
C THR A 112 -26.81 10.79 -4.79
N ARG A 113 -27.24 10.06 -5.84
CA ARG A 113 -26.40 9.79 -7.01
C ARG A 113 -25.85 11.08 -7.64
N GLY A 114 -26.70 12.10 -7.81
CA GLY A 114 -26.29 13.37 -8.41
C GLY A 114 -25.24 14.11 -7.58
N GLU A 115 -25.39 14.10 -6.25
CA GLU A 115 -24.38 14.67 -5.36
C GLU A 115 -23.06 13.91 -5.43
N ALA A 116 -23.09 12.57 -5.40
CA ALA A 116 -21.90 11.74 -5.52
C ALA A 116 -21.14 12.02 -6.82
N SER A 117 -21.84 12.02 -7.98
CA SER A 117 -21.22 12.34 -9.27
C SER A 117 -20.61 13.74 -9.28
N ALA A 118 -21.29 14.75 -8.72
CA ALA A 118 -20.77 16.11 -8.66
C ALA A 118 -19.51 16.23 -7.81
N ARG A 119 -19.44 15.53 -6.67
CA ARG A 119 -18.25 15.47 -5.81
C ARG A 119 -17.09 14.79 -6.51
N LEU A 120 -17.30 13.59 -7.06
CA LEU A 120 -16.29 12.83 -7.79
C LEU A 120 -15.72 13.63 -8.96
N VAL A 121 -16.58 14.21 -9.80
CA VAL A 121 -16.14 15.02 -10.94
C VAL A 121 -15.34 16.24 -10.47
N ARG A 122 -15.76 16.92 -9.40
CA ARG A 122 -15.00 18.08 -8.87
C ARG A 122 -13.59 17.68 -8.48
N THR A 123 -13.46 16.65 -7.65
CA THR A 123 -12.15 16.16 -7.18
C THR A 123 -11.28 15.72 -8.37
N LEU A 124 -11.82 14.91 -9.28
CA LEU A 124 -11.04 14.39 -10.42
C LEU A 124 -10.63 15.48 -11.41
N ARG A 125 -11.45 16.52 -11.61
CA ARG A 125 -11.07 17.70 -12.41
C ARG A 125 -9.87 18.42 -11.83
N THR A 126 -9.83 18.56 -10.51
CA THR A 126 -8.67 19.15 -9.82
C THR A 126 -7.45 18.24 -9.95
N VAL A 127 -7.59 16.94 -9.64
CA VAL A 127 -6.50 15.95 -9.73
C VAL A 127 -5.92 15.88 -11.13
N GLU A 128 -6.75 15.97 -12.17
CA GLU A 128 -6.26 15.95 -13.54
C GLU A 128 -5.28 17.09 -13.85
N GLY A 129 -5.48 18.27 -13.25
CA GLY A 129 -4.65 19.46 -13.46
C GLY A 129 -3.52 19.65 -12.43
N MET A 130 -3.39 18.77 -11.44
CA MET A 130 -2.33 18.85 -10.44
C MET A 130 -0.96 18.53 -11.06
N GLU A 131 0.08 19.21 -10.55
CA GLU A 131 1.46 18.90 -10.88
C GLU A 131 1.79 17.46 -10.49
N HIS A 132 2.49 16.74 -11.36
CA HIS A 132 2.87 15.35 -11.17
C HIS A 132 4.14 15.05 -11.96
N HIS A 133 4.78 13.91 -11.71
CA HIS A 133 5.94 13.49 -12.49
C HIS A 133 5.49 12.97 -13.87
N THR A 134 5.46 13.88 -14.86
CA THR A 134 4.94 13.66 -16.22
C THR A 134 5.42 12.36 -16.88
N PRO A 135 6.72 11.97 -16.83
CA PRO A 135 7.17 10.73 -17.46
C PRO A 135 6.50 9.47 -16.89
N SER A 136 6.20 9.45 -15.60
CA SER A 136 5.57 8.30 -14.92
C SER A 136 4.06 8.44 -14.71
N GLY A 137 3.51 9.64 -14.89
CA GLY A 137 2.13 9.95 -14.48
C GLY A 137 1.87 9.93 -12.96
N MET A 138 2.90 9.68 -12.12
CA MET A 138 2.76 9.58 -10.67
C MET A 138 2.70 10.95 -9.98
N TYR A 139 1.80 11.07 -9.02
CA TYR A 139 1.60 12.24 -8.18
C TYR A 139 2.58 12.27 -7.00
N PHE A 140 2.87 13.47 -6.53
CA PHE A 140 3.67 13.71 -5.34
C PHE A 140 2.88 13.40 -4.06
N ASN A 141 3.59 13.16 -2.96
CA ASN A 141 2.99 12.79 -1.69
C ASN A 141 2.16 13.92 -1.04
N TRP A 142 2.48 15.19 -1.28
CA TRP A 142 1.86 16.31 -0.56
C TRP A 142 1.47 17.49 -1.46
N TYR A 143 0.21 17.91 -1.32
CA TYR A 143 -0.37 19.07 -1.98
C TYR A 143 -1.17 19.91 -1.00
N ASP A 144 -1.26 21.21 -1.25
CA ASP A 144 -2.20 22.09 -0.55
C ASP A 144 -3.64 21.78 -1.04
N GLU A 145 -4.56 21.41 -0.15
CA GLU A 145 -5.92 21.00 -0.52
C GLU A 145 -6.76 22.16 -1.06
N ALA A 146 -6.48 23.40 -0.68
CA ALA A 146 -7.24 24.58 -1.09
C ALA A 146 -6.81 25.13 -2.47
N THR A 147 -5.58 24.83 -2.88
CA THR A 147 -4.98 25.35 -4.12
C THR A 147 -4.54 24.28 -5.11
N ALA A 148 -4.46 23.02 -4.67
CA ALA A 148 -3.96 21.88 -5.43
C ALA A 148 -2.49 21.99 -5.88
N LYS A 149 -1.72 22.87 -5.22
CA LYS A 149 -0.29 23.07 -5.53
C LYS A 149 0.57 22.09 -4.73
N THR A 150 1.65 21.63 -5.35
CA THR A 150 2.67 20.82 -4.68
C THR A 150 3.22 21.56 -3.46
N LEU A 151 3.34 20.85 -2.34
CA LEU A 151 3.93 21.42 -1.13
C LEU A 151 5.45 21.36 -1.18
N HIS A 152 6.07 22.49 -0.84
CA HIS A 152 7.52 22.63 -0.65
C HIS A 152 7.90 23.03 0.78
N ALA A 153 6.90 23.32 1.61
CA ALA A 153 7.04 23.57 3.04
C ALA A 153 5.77 23.11 3.76
N TRP A 154 5.92 22.58 4.95
CA TRP A 154 4.79 22.16 5.79
C TRP A 154 3.99 23.37 6.25
N PRO A 155 2.64 23.34 6.13
CA PRO A 155 1.79 24.35 6.75
C PRO A 155 2.05 24.43 8.26
N GLY A 156 2.11 25.65 8.79
CA GLY A 156 2.41 25.87 10.21
C GLY A 156 3.92 25.92 10.50
N SER A 157 4.63 24.79 10.41
CA SER A 157 6.06 24.75 10.80
C SER A 157 7.00 25.42 9.79
N GLY A 158 6.63 25.43 8.51
CA GLY A 158 7.49 25.92 7.42
C GLY A 158 8.65 24.99 7.08
N ASP A 159 8.73 23.81 7.70
CA ASP A 159 9.78 22.83 7.43
C ASP A 159 9.71 22.37 5.97
N LYS A 160 10.88 22.24 5.33
CA LYS A 160 10.96 21.92 3.90
C LYS A 160 10.30 20.57 3.59
N VAL A 161 9.46 20.56 2.56
CA VAL A 161 8.91 19.36 1.92
C VAL A 161 9.61 19.15 0.59
N VAL A 162 10.09 17.92 0.35
CA VAL A 162 10.69 17.53 -0.91
C VAL A 162 9.67 16.67 -1.66
N PRO A 163 9.23 17.06 -2.87
CA PRO A 163 8.28 16.26 -3.63
C PRO A 163 8.78 14.83 -3.84
N PHE A 164 7.95 13.86 -3.51
CA PHE A 164 8.26 12.44 -3.59
C PHE A 164 7.11 11.69 -4.23
N CYS A 165 7.40 10.87 -5.24
CA CYS A 165 6.41 9.95 -5.81
C CYS A 165 6.42 8.67 -4.99
N SER A 166 5.47 8.53 -4.07
CA SER A 166 5.31 7.36 -3.20
C SER A 166 4.59 6.24 -3.94
N SER A 167 5.12 5.02 -3.85
CA SER A 167 4.45 3.83 -4.42
C SER A 167 3.15 3.53 -3.70
N VAL A 168 3.08 3.77 -2.39
CA VAL A 168 1.87 3.59 -1.57
C VAL A 168 0.80 4.61 -1.96
N ASP A 169 1.15 5.90 -2.00
CA ASP A 169 0.17 6.97 -2.27
C ASP A 169 -0.47 6.83 -3.63
N ASN A 170 0.36 6.61 -4.65
CA ASN A 170 -0.13 6.42 -6.00
C ASN A 170 -0.90 5.10 -6.17
N GLY A 171 -0.52 4.05 -5.44
CA GLY A 171 -1.25 2.80 -5.41
C GLY A 171 -2.69 2.96 -4.95
N TRP A 172 -2.92 3.65 -3.83
CA TRP A 172 -4.26 3.87 -3.31
C TRP A 172 -5.08 4.82 -4.18
N LEU A 173 -4.47 5.87 -4.74
CA LEU A 173 -5.13 6.70 -5.75
C LEU A 173 -5.56 5.85 -6.96
N GLY A 174 -4.67 4.99 -7.48
CA GLY A 174 -4.95 4.10 -8.60
C GLY A 174 -6.14 3.17 -8.37
N ALA A 175 -6.17 2.52 -7.19
CA ALA A 175 -7.30 1.66 -6.80
C ALA A 175 -8.62 2.44 -6.75
N ALA A 176 -8.60 3.65 -6.17
CA ALA A 176 -9.77 4.52 -6.14
C ALA A 176 -10.28 4.90 -7.54
N LEU A 177 -9.37 5.19 -8.46
CA LEU A 177 -9.71 5.53 -9.85
C LEU A 177 -10.42 4.37 -10.54
N LEU A 178 -9.98 3.12 -10.36
CA LEU A 178 -10.68 1.95 -10.89
C LEU A 178 -12.09 1.79 -10.28
N VAL A 179 -12.23 1.98 -8.96
CA VAL A 179 -13.55 1.96 -8.30
C VAL A 179 -14.48 3.00 -8.94
N VAL A 180 -14.00 4.24 -9.15
CA VAL A 180 -14.82 5.31 -9.74
C VAL A 180 -15.16 5.02 -11.21
N GLN A 181 -14.21 4.51 -12.00
CA GLN A 181 -14.47 4.11 -13.39
C GLN A 181 -15.63 3.11 -13.47
N GLN A 182 -15.70 2.14 -12.55
CA GLN A 182 -16.79 1.15 -12.56
C GLN A 182 -18.09 1.69 -11.94
N SER A 183 -17.99 2.63 -11.00
CA SER A 183 -19.12 3.01 -10.15
C SER A 183 -19.89 4.24 -10.62
N ASP A 184 -19.31 5.14 -11.42
CA ASP A 184 -19.94 6.40 -11.81
C ASP A 184 -19.66 6.81 -13.26
N ALA A 185 -20.70 6.86 -14.09
CA ALA A 185 -20.58 7.14 -15.53
C ALA A 185 -20.14 8.58 -15.83
N ALA A 186 -20.48 9.56 -14.99
CA ALA A 186 -20.12 10.96 -15.21
C ALA A 186 -18.66 11.22 -14.81
N ALA A 187 -18.17 10.57 -13.76
CA ALA A 187 -16.80 10.67 -13.28
C ALA A 187 -15.82 9.78 -14.07
N ARG A 188 -16.29 8.67 -14.65
CA ARG A 188 -15.47 7.68 -15.38
C ARG A 188 -14.45 8.30 -16.36
N PRO A 189 -14.81 9.22 -17.28
CA PRO A 189 -13.84 9.75 -18.24
C PRO A 189 -12.67 10.48 -17.59
N TRP A 190 -12.89 11.14 -16.44
CA TRP A 190 -11.84 11.83 -15.69
C TRP A 190 -10.94 10.82 -14.99
N ALA A 191 -11.54 9.83 -14.32
CA ALA A 191 -10.79 8.79 -13.64
C ALA A 191 -9.94 7.95 -14.61
N GLN A 192 -10.47 7.67 -15.81
CA GLN A 192 -9.75 6.96 -16.86
C GLN A 192 -8.50 7.72 -17.32
N ARG A 193 -8.63 9.01 -17.64
CA ARG A 193 -7.48 9.82 -18.11
C ARG A 193 -6.37 9.93 -17.07
N ILE A 194 -6.72 10.00 -15.79
CA ILE A 194 -5.73 10.01 -14.71
C ILE A 194 -5.07 8.63 -14.59
N PHE A 195 -5.85 7.55 -14.64
CA PHE A 195 -5.32 6.19 -14.50
C PHE A 195 -4.43 5.77 -15.68
N ASP A 196 -4.81 6.10 -16.92
CA ASP A 196 -4.11 5.68 -18.15
C ASP A 196 -2.67 6.20 -18.25
N ARG A 197 -2.35 7.30 -17.58
CA ARG A 197 -0.97 7.83 -17.56
C ARG A 197 -0.09 7.22 -16.49
N MET A 198 -0.65 6.49 -15.51
CA MET A 198 0.11 5.97 -14.37
C MET A 198 0.96 4.76 -14.78
N ARG A 199 2.27 4.93 -14.67
CA ARG A 199 3.31 3.93 -14.97
C ARG A 199 3.78 3.23 -13.70
N TRP A 200 3.10 2.16 -13.32
CA TRP A 200 3.40 1.34 -12.13
C TRP A 200 4.79 0.72 -12.17
N ASP A 201 5.28 0.41 -13.37
CA ASP A 201 6.64 -0.06 -13.61
C ASP A 201 7.72 0.96 -13.19
N ALA A 202 7.38 2.24 -13.02
CA ALA A 202 8.28 3.25 -12.44
C ALA A 202 8.76 2.92 -11.02
N PHE A 203 8.05 2.05 -10.29
CA PHE A 203 8.44 1.61 -8.95
C PHE A 203 9.03 0.21 -8.93
N TYR A 204 9.08 -0.51 -10.04
CA TYR A 204 9.43 -1.93 -10.05
C TYR A 204 10.92 -2.15 -10.33
N ASN A 205 11.64 -2.60 -9.31
CA ASN A 205 12.99 -3.14 -9.47
C ASN A 205 12.90 -4.60 -9.90
N ASP A 206 13.22 -4.90 -11.16
CA ASP A 206 13.15 -6.23 -11.75
C ASP A 206 14.30 -7.18 -11.35
N ASN A 207 15.20 -6.72 -10.48
CA ASN A 207 16.42 -7.41 -10.03
C ASN A 207 17.51 -7.55 -11.10
N SER A 208 17.48 -6.76 -12.18
CA SER A 208 18.51 -6.79 -13.23
C SER A 208 19.77 -6.00 -12.89
N ASP A 209 19.67 -4.96 -12.04
CA ASP A 209 20.81 -4.13 -11.66
C ASP A 209 21.71 -4.82 -10.62
N PRO A 210 22.97 -5.15 -10.95
CA PRO A 210 23.88 -5.80 -10.01
C PRO A 210 24.27 -4.93 -8.81
N ALA A 211 24.16 -3.60 -8.90
CA ALA A 211 24.44 -2.69 -7.79
C ALA A 211 23.27 -2.61 -6.80
N HIS A 212 22.05 -2.93 -7.25
CA HIS A 212 20.81 -2.76 -6.49
C HIS A 212 19.92 -4.02 -6.55
N ARG A 213 20.53 -5.17 -6.24
CA ARG A 213 19.85 -6.46 -6.23
C ARG A 213 18.75 -6.54 -5.16
N VAL A 214 17.66 -7.18 -5.54
CA VAL A 214 16.51 -7.53 -4.70
C VAL A 214 16.21 -9.03 -4.82
N ARG A 215 15.07 -9.49 -4.29
CA ARG A 215 14.67 -10.90 -4.40
C ARG A 215 14.38 -11.30 -5.86
N PRO A 216 14.62 -12.58 -6.24
CA PRO A 216 14.16 -13.11 -7.51
C PRO A 216 12.67 -12.83 -7.71
N GLY A 217 12.32 -12.34 -8.90
CA GLY A 217 10.95 -11.87 -9.22
C GLY A 217 10.76 -10.36 -9.13
N GLY A 218 11.68 -9.64 -8.49
CA GLY A 218 11.68 -8.18 -8.39
C GLY A 218 10.80 -7.65 -7.26
N LEU A 219 11.05 -6.42 -6.80
CA LEU A 219 10.33 -5.77 -5.69
C LEU A 219 9.92 -4.34 -6.02
N ILE A 220 8.99 -3.79 -5.25
CA ILE A 220 8.52 -2.41 -5.40
C ILE A 220 9.34 -1.49 -4.50
N HIS A 221 9.88 -0.41 -5.07
CA HIS A 221 10.51 0.68 -4.33
C HIS A 221 9.51 1.36 -3.39
N GLY A 222 10.00 1.96 -2.30
CA GLY A 222 9.23 2.95 -1.55
C GLY A 222 8.70 4.08 -2.44
N GLY A 223 9.50 4.47 -3.43
CA GLY A 223 9.15 5.46 -4.43
C GLY A 223 10.39 6.08 -5.06
N PHE A 224 10.26 7.33 -5.51
CA PHE A 224 11.39 8.09 -6.02
C PHE A 224 11.22 9.60 -5.82
N TYR A 225 12.36 10.31 -5.72
CA TYR A 225 12.40 11.75 -5.83
C TYR A 225 12.70 12.15 -7.28
N PRO A 226 11.84 12.96 -7.93
CA PRO A 226 12.09 13.42 -9.30
C PRO A 226 13.24 14.44 -9.38
N TYR A 227 13.61 15.04 -8.25
CA TYR A 227 14.60 16.13 -8.19
C TYR A 227 15.69 15.82 -7.16
N GLU A 228 16.92 16.26 -7.43
CA GLU A 228 18.07 16.07 -6.53
C GLU A 228 18.00 16.95 -5.27
N ASN A 229 17.42 18.15 -5.37
CA ASN A 229 17.65 19.21 -4.39
C ASN A 229 17.01 18.96 -3.02
N GLY A 230 17.84 18.54 -2.06
CA GLY A 230 17.50 18.41 -0.65
C GLY A 230 16.70 17.15 -0.30
N ARG A 231 16.65 16.16 -1.20
CA ARG A 231 16.15 14.82 -0.88
C ARG A 231 16.98 14.20 0.27
N PRO A 232 16.42 13.25 1.03
CA PRO A 232 17.19 12.48 2.00
C PRO A 232 18.22 11.56 1.33
N GLY A 233 19.15 11.05 2.16
CA GLY A 233 20.02 9.92 1.78
C GLY A 233 19.23 8.63 1.58
N GLY A 234 19.92 7.51 1.31
CA GLY A 234 19.25 6.23 1.05
C GLY A 234 18.50 6.21 -0.28
N THR A 235 19.06 6.88 -1.29
CA THR A 235 18.55 6.87 -2.67
C THR A 235 19.71 6.70 -3.65
N TYR A 236 19.41 6.27 -4.87
CA TYR A 236 20.36 6.13 -5.97
C TYR A 236 19.73 6.60 -7.28
N GLN A 237 20.56 7.02 -8.24
CA GLN A 237 20.07 7.44 -9.55
C GLN A 237 19.72 6.23 -10.41
N GLY A 238 18.54 6.26 -11.03
CA GLY A 238 18.12 5.24 -11.97
C GLY A 238 16.78 5.58 -12.60
N THR A 239 16.30 4.71 -13.49
CA THR A 239 14.95 4.80 -14.06
C THR A 239 14.50 3.40 -14.47
N HIS A 240 13.22 3.10 -14.23
CA HIS A 240 12.58 1.84 -14.62
C HIS A 240 11.70 1.99 -15.87
N ILE A 241 11.44 3.23 -16.31
CA ILE A 241 10.56 3.55 -17.44
C ILE A 241 11.29 4.21 -18.62
N GLY A 242 12.62 4.28 -18.54
CA GLY A 242 13.46 5.07 -19.45
C GLY A 242 13.41 6.57 -19.15
N GLY A 243 14.11 7.37 -19.98
CA GLY A 243 14.20 8.82 -19.81
C GLY A 243 15.23 9.27 -18.77
N ASP A 244 15.06 10.50 -18.28
CA ASP A 244 15.98 11.09 -17.30
C ASP A 244 15.95 10.32 -15.98
N PRO A 245 17.11 10.12 -15.32
CA PRO A 245 17.16 9.39 -14.07
C PRO A 245 16.46 10.17 -12.95
N VAL A 246 15.73 9.42 -12.13
CA VAL A 246 15.18 9.88 -10.84
C VAL A 246 16.02 9.31 -9.70
N TRP A 247 15.74 9.75 -8.48
CA TRP A 247 16.40 9.24 -7.27
C TRP A 247 15.50 8.18 -6.61
N LEU A 248 15.71 6.93 -6.99
CA LEU A 248 15.01 5.75 -6.46
C LEU A 248 15.39 5.49 -5.01
N THR A 249 14.45 5.08 -4.17
CA THR A 249 14.76 4.68 -2.79
C THR A 249 15.62 3.41 -2.77
N THR A 250 16.57 3.31 -1.84
CA THR A 250 17.33 2.07 -1.63
C THR A 250 16.52 0.98 -0.93
N HIS A 251 15.43 1.35 -0.27
CA HIS A 251 14.51 0.39 0.34
C HIS A 251 13.40 -0.03 -0.63
N HIS A 252 12.96 -1.27 -0.44
CA HIS A 252 11.89 -1.93 -1.19
C HIS A 252 10.94 -2.61 -0.22
N TYR A 253 9.70 -2.78 -0.62
CA TYR A 253 8.73 -3.58 0.12
C TYR A 253 8.93 -5.05 -0.24
N ASP A 254 9.48 -5.80 0.71
CA ASP A 254 9.78 -7.22 0.56
C ASP A 254 8.86 -8.13 1.39
N THR A 255 7.92 -7.56 2.14
CA THR A 255 6.90 -8.30 2.91
C THR A 255 5.54 -8.18 2.25
N THR A 256 4.79 -9.27 2.26
CA THR A 256 3.51 -9.35 1.55
C THR A 256 2.47 -8.48 2.22
N VAL A 257 2.33 -8.58 3.55
CA VAL A 257 1.50 -7.66 4.37
C VAL A 257 2.21 -6.33 4.51
N SER A 258 1.97 -5.48 3.52
CA SER A 258 2.52 -4.14 3.41
C SER A 258 1.58 -3.21 2.64
N GLU A 259 1.71 -1.92 2.90
CA GLU A 259 0.85 -0.87 2.32
C GLU A 259 0.98 -0.75 0.80
N THR A 260 2.07 -1.23 0.20
CA THR A 260 2.32 -1.16 -1.25
C THR A 260 1.73 -2.34 -2.03
N ARG A 261 1.11 -3.33 -1.37
CA ARG A 261 0.58 -4.52 -2.05
C ARG A 261 -0.37 -4.14 -3.19
N ILE A 262 -1.16 -3.09 -3.00
CA ILE A 262 -2.08 -2.57 -4.01
C ILE A 262 -1.36 -2.12 -5.29
N THR A 263 -0.16 -1.54 -5.18
CA THR A 263 0.67 -1.11 -6.33
C THR A 263 1.15 -2.30 -7.15
N SER A 264 1.46 -3.41 -6.49
CA SER A 264 1.79 -4.68 -7.16
C SER A 264 0.60 -5.17 -7.99
N TYR A 265 -0.62 -5.16 -7.43
CA TYR A 265 -1.82 -5.57 -8.17
C TYR A 265 -2.11 -4.68 -9.36
N LEU A 266 -2.00 -3.36 -9.20
CA LEU A 266 -2.23 -2.41 -10.27
C LEU A 266 -1.20 -2.58 -11.40
N GLY A 267 0.07 -2.78 -11.07
CA GLY A 267 1.09 -3.11 -12.05
C GLY A 267 0.83 -4.43 -12.78
N ILE A 268 0.36 -5.46 -12.07
CA ILE A 268 0.06 -6.77 -12.65
C ILE A 268 -1.18 -6.71 -13.57
N VAL A 269 -2.29 -6.11 -13.12
CA VAL A 269 -3.54 -6.07 -13.88
C VAL A 269 -3.43 -5.19 -15.13
N THR A 270 -2.53 -4.20 -15.11
CA THR A 270 -2.21 -3.37 -16.28
C THR A 270 -1.14 -3.97 -17.19
N GLY A 271 -0.54 -5.11 -16.81
CA GLY A 271 0.53 -5.77 -17.56
C GLY A 271 1.89 -5.07 -17.51
N GLN A 272 2.05 -4.05 -16.66
CA GLN A 272 3.28 -3.28 -16.51
C GLN A 272 4.31 -3.99 -15.60
N ILE A 273 3.83 -4.78 -14.63
CA ILE A 273 4.65 -5.57 -13.71
C ILE A 273 4.33 -7.06 -13.93
N PRO A 274 5.34 -7.95 -14.05
CA PRO A 274 5.07 -9.35 -14.29
C PRO A 274 4.46 -10.04 -13.05
N PRO A 275 3.53 -11.01 -13.21
CA PRO A 275 2.90 -11.71 -12.08
C PRO A 275 3.87 -12.37 -11.08
N LYS A 276 5.07 -12.72 -11.54
CA LYS A 276 6.14 -13.29 -10.69
C LYS A 276 6.53 -12.38 -9.51
N GLN A 277 6.33 -11.06 -9.63
CA GLN A 277 6.65 -10.10 -8.58
C GLN A 277 5.85 -10.37 -7.29
N TYR A 278 4.60 -10.83 -7.38
CA TYR A 278 3.77 -11.19 -6.21
C TYR A 278 4.42 -12.28 -5.33
N PHE A 279 5.19 -13.17 -5.95
CA PHE A 279 5.88 -14.28 -5.31
C PHE A 279 7.28 -13.91 -4.78
N ALA A 280 7.78 -12.72 -5.12
CA ALA A 280 9.06 -12.21 -4.63
C ALA A 280 8.99 -11.67 -3.19
N MET A 281 7.79 -11.43 -2.65
CA MET A 281 7.58 -10.94 -1.28
C MET A 281 7.56 -12.09 -0.27
N TRP A 282 8.02 -11.83 0.94
CA TRP A 282 7.98 -12.76 2.07
C TRP A 282 6.56 -12.85 2.60
N ARG A 283 6.05 -14.07 2.76
CA ARG A 283 4.86 -14.29 3.59
C ARG A 283 5.29 -14.15 5.04
N THR A 284 6.19 -15.02 5.47
CA THR A 284 7.03 -14.82 6.67
C THR A 284 8.49 -15.04 6.29
N PHE A 285 9.44 -14.61 7.14
CA PHE A 285 10.82 -15.01 6.95
C PHE A 285 11.02 -16.46 7.42
N PRO A 286 11.81 -17.28 6.71
CA PRO A 286 11.98 -18.70 7.02
C PRO A 286 12.66 -18.90 8.38
N ALA A 287 12.41 -20.05 9.01
CA ALA A 287 13.07 -20.47 10.25
C ALA A 287 14.55 -20.82 10.01
N SER A 288 15.39 -19.82 9.76
CA SER A 288 16.85 -19.97 9.54
C SER A 288 17.65 -19.15 10.55
N CYS A 289 18.96 -19.36 10.61
CA CYS A 289 19.85 -18.62 11.51
C CYS A 289 19.80 -17.10 11.28
N ASP A 290 19.61 -16.66 10.04
CA ASP A 290 19.53 -15.24 9.69
C ASP A 290 18.25 -14.58 10.26
N TRP A 291 17.24 -15.38 10.60
CA TRP A 291 15.92 -14.96 11.10
C TRP A 291 15.60 -15.52 12.49
N SER A 292 16.61 -15.94 13.26
CA SER A 292 16.41 -16.57 14.57
C SER A 292 15.90 -15.62 15.66
N TRP A 293 15.75 -14.33 15.35
CA TRP A 293 15.25 -13.31 16.28
C TRP A 293 13.73 -13.38 16.49
N HIS A 294 13.00 -14.14 15.67
CA HIS A 294 11.58 -14.39 15.90
C HIS A 294 11.36 -15.26 17.13
N GLU A 295 10.61 -14.76 18.12
CA GLU A 295 10.25 -15.54 19.32
C GLU A 295 9.43 -16.78 18.96
N MET A 296 8.47 -16.63 18.05
CA MET A 296 7.73 -17.74 17.45
C MET A 296 8.37 -18.07 16.11
N GLN A 297 8.62 -19.36 15.86
CA GLN A 297 9.06 -19.80 14.54
C GLN A 297 7.85 -20.00 13.61
N PRO A 298 7.94 -19.63 12.32
CA PRO A 298 6.85 -19.81 11.39
C PRO A 298 6.62 -21.29 11.09
N VAL A 299 5.38 -21.61 10.71
CA VAL A 299 4.98 -22.89 10.13
C VAL A 299 4.68 -22.69 8.65
N GLY A 300 4.93 -23.69 7.82
CA GLY A 300 4.68 -23.59 6.38
C GLY A 300 5.56 -24.52 5.58
N GLU A 301 5.47 -24.41 4.26
CA GLU A 301 6.22 -25.21 3.30
C GLU A 301 6.79 -24.34 2.17
N ASN A 302 7.83 -24.84 1.51
CA ASN A 302 8.36 -24.19 0.31
C ASN A 302 7.60 -24.68 -0.92
N ARG A 303 7.24 -23.74 -1.79
CA ARG A 303 6.66 -24.00 -3.11
C ARG A 303 7.34 -23.14 -4.16
N THR A 304 7.41 -23.64 -5.39
CA THR A 304 8.04 -22.91 -6.49
C THR A 304 6.97 -22.33 -7.41
N TYR A 305 6.97 -21.00 -7.56
CA TYR A 305 6.06 -20.28 -8.45
C TYR A 305 6.88 -19.46 -9.44
N TYR A 306 6.62 -19.60 -10.74
CA TYR A 306 7.38 -18.90 -11.79
C TYR A 306 8.91 -19.08 -11.67
N GLY A 307 9.37 -20.24 -11.13
CA GLY A 307 10.78 -20.51 -10.87
C GLY A 307 11.37 -19.80 -9.64
N ILE A 308 10.52 -19.20 -8.79
CA ILE A 308 10.88 -18.56 -7.53
C ILE A 308 10.48 -19.50 -6.38
N ASP A 309 11.42 -19.82 -5.51
CA ASP A 309 11.13 -20.54 -4.27
C ASP A 309 10.51 -19.60 -3.24
N VAL A 310 9.29 -19.93 -2.83
CA VAL A 310 8.47 -19.18 -1.90
C VAL A 310 8.23 -20.02 -0.67
N TYR A 311 8.61 -19.49 0.49
CA TYR A 311 8.19 -20.05 1.77
C TYR A 311 6.77 -19.54 2.07
N GLU A 312 5.78 -20.42 1.95
CA GLU A 312 4.38 -20.15 2.32
C GLU A 312 4.22 -20.29 3.83
N GLY A 313 4.89 -19.39 4.54
CA GLY A 313 4.93 -19.37 5.99
C GLY A 313 3.79 -18.55 6.61
N ALA A 314 3.43 -18.94 7.84
CA ALA A 314 2.52 -18.24 8.72
C ALA A 314 2.92 -18.47 10.19
N TYR A 315 2.44 -17.64 11.11
CA TYR A 315 2.54 -17.86 12.55
C TYR A 315 1.25 -18.47 13.11
N THR A 316 1.38 -19.31 14.13
CA THR A 316 0.22 -19.87 14.83
C THR A 316 -0.18 -18.98 15.99
N TYR A 317 -1.29 -18.24 15.85
CA TYR A 317 -1.80 -17.38 16.90
C TYR A 317 -3.26 -17.71 17.21
N ARG A 318 -3.55 -18.07 18.46
CA ARG A 318 -4.91 -18.44 18.94
C ARG A 318 -5.62 -19.48 18.06
N GLY A 319 -4.87 -20.46 17.55
CA GLY A 319 -5.39 -21.53 16.68
C GLY A 319 -5.60 -21.13 15.21
N MET A 320 -5.20 -19.92 14.82
CA MET A 320 -5.22 -19.45 13.43
C MET A 320 -3.79 -19.41 12.87
N HIS A 321 -3.66 -19.60 11.56
CA HIS A 321 -2.43 -19.27 10.84
C HIS A 321 -2.55 -17.85 10.31
N VAL A 322 -1.61 -16.99 10.70
CA VAL A 322 -1.61 -15.57 10.33
C VAL A 322 -0.29 -15.18 9.69
N VAL A 323 -0.38 -14.38 8.63
CA VAL A 323 0.78 -13.65 8.10
C VAL A 323 0.76 -12.27 8.76
N PRO A 324 1.78 -11.85 9.51
CA PRO A 324 1.71 -10.60 10.24
C PRO A 324 2.06 -9.43 9.32
N GLY A 325 1.41 -8.28 9.57
CA GLY A 325 1.96 -6.98 9.18
C GLY A 325 3.20 -6.70 10.01
N TRP A 326 4.31 -6.38 9.35
CA TRP A 326 5.58 -6.11 10.03
C TRP A 326 5.70 -4.64 10.46
N GLY A 327 4.89 -3.74 9.88
CA GLY A 327 4.72 -2.36 10.32
C GLY A 327 3.69 -2.21 11.45
N GLY A 328 2.85 -3.23 11.67
CA GLY A 328 1.86 -3.27 12.74
C GLY A 328 0.60 -2.45 12.47
N SER A 329 0.42 -1.92 11.26
CA SER A 329 -0.76 -1.17 10.88
C SER A 329 -1.87 -2.11 10.39
N MET A 330 -3.08 -1.97 10.95
CA MET A 330 -4.25 -2.71 10.44
C MET A 330 -4.56 -2.38 8.96
N PHE A 331 -4.09 -1.23 8.49
CA PHE A 331 -4.22 -0.82 7.10
C PHE A 331 -3.49 -1.77 6.14
N GLU A 332 -2.29 -2.25 6.52
CA GLU A 332 -1.47 -3.17 5.71
C GLU A 332 -2.17 -4.50 5.45
N GLU A 333 -2.95 -4.96 6.42
CA GLU A 333 -3.63 -6.25 6.39
C GLU A 333 -5.02 -6.15 5.77
N LEU A 334 -5.83 -5.18 6.19
CA LEU A 334 -7.26 -5.17 5.88
C LEU A 334 -7.61 -4.46 4.59
N MET A 335 -6.85 -3.44 4.20
CA MET A 335 -7.25 -2.60 3.08
C MET A 335 -7.15 -3.28 1.72
N PRO A 336 -6.08 -4.04 1.38
CA PRO A 336 -6.01 -4.72 0.08
C PRO A 336 -7.21 -5.64 -0.16
N ASP A 337 -7.64 -6.36 0.87
CA ASP A 337 -8.73 -7.35 0.82
C ASP A 337 -10.12 -6.71 0.59
N VAL A 338 -10.25 -5.39 0.79
CA VAL A 338 -11.47 -4.63 0.42
C VAL A 338 -11.60 -4.44 -1.10
N PHE A 339 -10.49 -4.49 -1.84
CA PHE A 339 -10.46 -4.24 -3.29
C PHE A 339 -10.19 -5.51 -4.11
N VAL A 340 -9.46 -6.46 -3.55
CA VAL A 340 -9.12 -7.75 -4.18
C VAL A 340 -9.47 -8.83 -3.19
N ASP A 341 -10.35 -9.76 -3.56
CA ASP A 341 -10.67 -10.91 -2.72
C ASP A 341 -9.45 -11.85 -2.68
N GLU A 342 -8.64 -11.76 -1.62
CA GLU A 342 -7.47 -12.61 -1.44
C GLU A 342 -7.82 -13.94 -0.75
N ALA A 343 -9.04 -14.08 -0.24
CA ALA A 343 -9.49 -15.22 0.55
C ALA A 343 -10.12 -16.35 -0.30
N THR A 344 -10.40 -16.11 -1.59
CA THR A 344 -11.05 -17.08 -2.52
C THR A 344 -10.16 -17.56 -3.64
#